data_AF-A0A9P5QSM0-F1
#
_entry.id   AF-A0A9P5QSM0-F1
#
_cell.length_a   1.000
_cell.length_b   1.000
_cell.length_c   1.000
_cell.angle_alpha   90.00
_cell.angle_beta   90.00
_cell.angle_gamma   90.00
#
_symmetry.space_group_name_H-M   'P 1'
#
loop_
_entity.id
_entity.type
_entity.pdbx_description
1 polymer ?
#
loop_
_entity_poly.entity_id
_entity_poly.type
_entity_poly.pdbx_seq_one_letter_code
_entity_poly.pdbx_strand_id
1 'polypeptide(L)'
;TEGTPRYENSDLFTNPVTITRNGRKTQYSEKTALYFEPLAANIRSAVAAFPWTGRSENIKILTDGRCGSACGMAAYFWTDTHGVEAYSIGGTKGEDLSMFSFAGASVTNLKDLQELYSGLKLESPLKQLEYKNEVRFSWLELYGKNRTTPLEYDAELYRPKHRLDYTRQNSRSREVLWKEVAAAAWK
;
A
#
# COMPACT_ATOMS: atom_id res chain seq x y z
N THR A 1 -6.94 -6.79 -13.88
CA THR A 1 -8.15 -5.96 -13.68
C THR A 1 -9.18 -6.37 -14.70
N GLU A 2 -9.79 -7.54 -14.50
CA GLU A 2 -10.99 -7.89 -15.27
C GLU A 2 -12.18 -7.41 -14.45
N GLY A 3 -13.01 -6.53 -15.02
CA GLY A 3 -14.27 -6.09 -14.40
C GLY A 3 -14.31 -4.69 -13.77
N THR A 4 -13.17 -4.05 -13.46
CA THR A 4 -13.18 -2.63 -13.02
C THR A 4 -13.08 -1.70 -14.24
N PRO A 5 -14.03 -0.77 -14.44
CA PRO A 5 -13.96 0.17 -15.55
C PRO A 5 -12.72 1.07 -15.45
N ARG A 6 -12.11 1.38 -16.59
CA ARG A 6 -11.01 2.34 -16.67
C ARG A 6 -11.55 3.75 -16.49
N TYR A 7 -10.69 4.66 -16.04
CA TYR A 7 -11.03 6.08 -16.04
C TYR A 7 -11.19 6.57 -17.48
N GLU A 8 -12.39 7.00 -17.85
CA GLU A 8 -12.71 7.52 -19.19
C GLU A 8 -13.04 9.01 -19.16
N ASN A 9 -13.80 9.46 -18.15
CA ASN A 9 -14.24 10.83 -18.01
C ASN A 9 -14.51 11.19 -16.53
N SER A 10 -14.97 12.42 -16.29
CA SER A 10 -15.23 12.96 -14.94
C SER A 10 -16.59 12.53 -14.35
N ASP A 11 -17.37 11.67 -14.99
CA ASP A 11 -18.72 11.30 -14.54
C ASP A 11 -18.70 10.61 -13.17
N LEU A 12 -17.61 9.91 -12.84
CA LEU A 12 -17.42 9.29 -11.52
C LEU A 12 -17.41 10.31 -10.36
N PHE A 13 -17.14 11.59 -10.65
CA PHE A 13 -17.16 12.67 -9.68
C PHE A 13 -18.51 13.40 -9.61
N THR A 14 -19.38 13.21 -10.61
CA THR A 14 -20.69 13.88 -10.69
C THR A 14 -21.86 12.95 -10.38
N ASN A 15 -21.67 11.63 -10.52
CA ASN A 15 -22.67 10.60 -10.26
C ASN A 15 -22.23 9.69 -9.09
N PRO A 16 -22.42 10.13 -7.84
CA PRO A 16 -21.99 9.35 -6.69
C PRO A 16 -22.85 8.09 -6.50
N VAL A 17 -22.20 7.02 -6.01
CA VAL A 17 -22.85 5.79 -5.55
C VAL A 17 -22.98 5.77 -4.04
N THR A 18 -24.10 5.25 -3.54
CA THR A 18 -24.28 5.06 -2.09
C THR A 18 -23.71 3.72 -1.67
N ILE A 19 -22.73 3.73 -0.78
CA ILE A 19 -22.14 2.53 -0.19
C ILE A 19 -22.56 2.45 1.27
N THR A 20 -22.98 1.25 1.71
CA THR A 20 -23.24 0.97 3.13
C THR A 20 -22.04 0.26 3.74
N ARG A 21 -21.47 0.80 4.81
CA ARG A 21 -20.39 0.17 5.59
C ARG A 21 -20.67 0.28 7.08
N ASN A 22 -20.56 -0.84 7.80
CA ASN A 22 -20.83 -0.91 9.24
C ASN A 22 -22.16 -0.23 9.62
N GLY A 23 -23.20 -0.45 8.82
CA GLY A 23 -24.54 0.14 9.01
C GLY A 23 -24.69 1.61 8.64
N ARG A 24 -23.61 2.30 8.22
CA ARG A 24 -23.65 3.70 7.78
C ARG A 24 -23.69 3.79 6.26
N LYS A 25 -24.61 4.59 5.73
CA LYS A 25 -24.69 4.93 4.30
C LYS A 25 -23.94 6.22 4.05
N THR A 26 -23.07 6.23 3.05
CA THR A 26 -22.42 7.46 2.57
C THR A 26 -22.22 7.40 1.06
N GLN A 27 -22.03 8.57 0.46
CA GLN A 27 -21.77 8.72 -0.96
C GLN A 27 -20.27 8.59 -1.26
N TYR A 28 -19.95 7.85 -2.30
CA TYR A 28 -18.61 7.69 -2.86
C TYR A 28 -18.67 7.89 -4.37
N SER A 29 -17.53 8.21 -4.99
CA SER A 29 -17.38 8.01 -6.43
C SER A 29 -17.42 6.52 -6.78
N GLU A 30 -17.75 6.20 -8.03
CA GLU A 30 -17.59 4.83 -8.54
C GLU A 30 -16.12 4.39 -8.51
N LYS A 31 -15.90 3.08 -8.29
CA LYS A 31 -14.56 2.49 -8.35
C LYS A 31 -14.04 2.56 -9.78
N THR A 32 -12.83 3.06 -9.96
CA THR A 32 -12.15 3.09 -11.24
C THR A 32 -10.74 2.54 -11.14
N ALA A 33 -10.22 2.01 -12.25
CA ALA A 33 -8.82 1.63 -12.37
C ALA A 33 -8.02 2.76 -13.02
N LEU A 34 -6.95 3.19 -12.35
CA LEU A 34 -5.97 4.08 -12.95
C LEU A 34 -5.21 3.32 -14.04
N TYR A 35 -5.17 3.89 -15.24
CA TYR A 35 -4.37 3.37 -16.34
C TYR A 35 -2.97 3.97 -16.28
N PHE A 36 -1.96 3.09 -16.23
CA PHE A 36 -0.57 3.47 -16.41
C PHE A 36 -0.10 2.89 -17.73
N GLU A 37 0.54 3.74 -18.54
CA GLU A 37 1.13 3.28 -19.78
C GLU A 37 2.17 2.19 -19.50
N PRO A 38 2.21 1.11 -20.31
CA PRO A 38 3.29 0.14 -20.21
C PRO A 38 4.65 0.81 -20.35
N LEU A 39 5.65 0.27 -19.66
CA LEU A 39 7.04 0.72 -19.82
C LEU A 39 7.43 0.72 -21.31
N ALA A 40 8.17 1.75 -21.71
CA ALA A 40 8.70 1.87 -23.08
C ALA A 40 9.45 0.59 -23.49
N ALA A 41 9.39 0.24 -24.78
CA ALA A 41 9.91 -1.03 -25.28
C ALA A 41 11.40 -1.24 -24.97
N ASN A 42 12.22 -0.18 -25.07
CA ASN A 42 13.64 -0.20 -24.71
C ASN A 42 13.87 -0.54 -23.22
N ILE A 43 13.05 0.00 -22.32
CA ILE A 43 13.12 -0.31 -20.89
C ILE A 43 12.73 -1.77 -20.67
N ARG A 44 11.64 -2.24 -21.29
CA ARG A 44 11.20 -3.64 -21.21
C ARG A 44 12.28 -4.61 -21.67
N SER A 45 12.94 -4.32 -22.80
CA SER A 45 14.06 -5.14 -23.29
C SER A 45 15.26 -5.12 -22.36
N ALA A 46 15.59 -3.97 -21.76
CA ALA A 46 16.69 -3.87 -20.80
C ALA A 46 16.42 -4.68 -19.52
N VAL A 47 15.23 -4.56 -18.94
CA VAL A 47 14.89 -5.29 -17.71
C VAL A 47 14.68 -6.78 -17.96
N ALA A 48 14.30 -7.20 -19.16
CA ALA A 48 14.18 -8.61 -19.52
C ALA A 48 15.50 -9.40 -19.36
N ALA A 49 16.64 -8.72 -19.41
CA ALA A 49 17.95 -9.34 -19.20
C ALA A 49 18.30 -9.55 -17.71
N PHE A 50 17.55 -8.97 -16.77
CA PHE A 50 17.86 -9.10 -15.36
C PHE A 50 17.53 -10.51 -14.82
N PRO A 51 18.39 -11.08 -13.96
CA PRO A 51 18.23 -12.46 -13.47
C PRO A 51 16.99 -12.67 -12.58
N TRP A 52 16.35 -11.59 -12.12
CA TRP A 52 15.12 -11.63 -11.32
C TRP A 52 13.85 -11.33 -12.13
N THR A 53 13.94 -10.98 -13.41
CA THR A 53 12.75 -10.62 -14.20
C THR A 53 11.89 -11.86 -14.46
N GLY A 54 10.62 -11.79 -14.06
CA GLY A 54 9.67 -12.90 -14.16
C GLY A 54 9.95 -14.07 -13.20
N ARG A 55 10.92 -13.92 -12.29
CA ARG A 55 11.35 -14.96 -11.35
C ARG A 55 11.06 -14.53 -9.91
N SER A 56 9.81 -14.70 -9.50
CA SER A 56 9.35 -14.35 -8.14
C SER A 56 10.16 -15.04 -7.04
N GLU A 57 10.66 -16.25 -7.30
CA GLU A 57 11.52 -17.04 -6.44
C GLU A 57 12.90 -16.40 -6.18
N ASN A 58 13.36 -15.55 -7.11
CA ASN A 58 14.61 -14.81 -7.00
C ASN A 58 14.45 -13.46 -6.28
N ILE A 59 13.24 -13.08 -5.89
CA ILE A 59 12.93 -11.83 -5.20
C ILE A 59 12.42 -12.18 -3.81
N LYS A 60 12.88 -11.45 -2.78
CA LYS A 60 12.40 -11.58 -1.40
C LYS A 60 12.14 -10.19 -0.84
N ILE A 61 11.07 -10.05 -0.07
CA ILE A 61 10.79 -8.83 0.68
C ILE A 61 11.25 -9.04 2.11
N LEU A 62 12.06 -8.11 2.60
CA LEU A 62 12.38 -8.01 4.02
C LEU A 62 11.61 -6.84 4.61
N THR A 63 10.92 -7.06 5.73
CA THR A 63 10.13 -6.04 6.40
C THR A 63 10.16 -6.19 7.92
N ASP A 64 9.96 -5.09 8.64
CA ASP A 64 9.73 -5.07 10.09
C ASP A 64 8.29 -4.63 10.43
N GLY A 65 7.42 -4.60 9.42
CA GLY A 65 6.00 -4.24 9.55
C GLY A 65 5.70 -2.75 9.67
N ARG A 66 6.72 -1.87 9.70
CA ARG A 66 6.48 -0.42 9.84
C ARG A 66 6.16 0.26 8.53
N CYS A 67 6.55 -0.35 7.40
CA CYS A 67 6.30 0.17 6.07
C CYS A 67 4.81 0.46 5.83
N GLY A 68 4.46 1.67 5.39
CA GLY A 68 3.08 2.08 5.09
C GLY A 68 2.98 2.85 3.78
N SER A 69 1.76 3.12 3.32
CA SER A 69 1.49 3.85 2.07
C SER A 69 2.14 3.16 0.85
N ALA A 70 2.94 3.89 0.05
CA ALA A 70 3.52 3.40 -1.19
C ALA A 70 4.34 2.11 -1.05
N CYS A 71 5.13 1.98 0.01
CA CYS A 71 5.91 0.76 0.21
C CYS A 71 5.01 -0.42 0.61
N GLY A 72 3.90 -0.16 1.33
CA GLY A 72 2.90 -1.17 1.70
C GLY A 72 2.15 -1.66 0.47
N MET A 73 1.78 -0.74 -0.44
CA MET A 73 1.20 -1.10 -1.74
C MET A 73 2.15 -1.96 -2.58
N ALA A 74 3.43 -1.59 -2.63
CA ALA A 74 4.43 -2.38 -3.34
C ALA A 74 4.56 -3.78 -2.72
N ALA A 75 4.68 -3.88 -1.40
CA ALA A 75 4.78 -5.16 -0.70
C ALA A 75 3.55 -6.03 -0.95
N TYR A 76 2.35 -5.47 -0.85
CA TYR A 76 1.11 -6.15 -1.24
C TYR A 76 1.16 -6.63 -2.69
N PHE A 77 1.49 -5.75 -3.64
CA PHE A 77 1.49 -6.08 -5.07
C PHE A 77 2.47 -7.22 -5.40
N TRP A 78 3.70 -7.16 -4.90
CA TRP A 78 4.69 -8.20 -5.11
C TRP A 78 4.29 -9.54 -4.51
N THR A 79 3.69 -9.55 -3.32
CA THR A 79 3.32 -10.79 -2.63
C THR A 79 2.02 -11.40 -3.16
N ASP A 80 0.95 -10.62 -3.26
CA ASP A 80 -0.39 -11.08 -3.64
C ASP A 80 -0.52 -11.31 -5.15
N THR A 81 0.08 -10.45 -5.99
CA THR A 81 -0.03 -10.56 -7.45
C THR A 81 1.10 -11.39 -8.07
N HIS A 82 2.32 -11.28 -7.53
CA HIS A 82 3.50 -11.92 -8.13
C HIS A 82 4.06 -13.10 -7.31
N GLY A 83 3.46 -13.45 -6.18
CA GLY A 83 3.88 -14.61 -5.39
C GLY A 83 5.25 -14.46 -4.72
N VAL A 84 5.80 -13.25 -4.66
CA VAL A 84 7.06 -12.97 -3.95
C VAL A 84 6.89 -13.27 -2.47
N GLU A 85 7.88 -13.92 -1.87
CA GLU A 85 7.83 -14.22 -0.44
C GLU A 85 8.34 -13.03 0.40
N ALA A 86 7.60 -12.73 1.47
CA ALA A 86 8.00 -11.76 2.48
C ALA A 86 8.48 -12.45 3.76
N TYR A 87 9.56 -11.90 4.28
CA TYR A 87 10.21 -12.27 5.54
C TYR A 87 10.08 -11.08 6.47
N SER A 88 9.36 -11.28 7.55
CA SER A 88 9.26 -10.30 8.61
C SER A 88 10.32 -10.53 9.66
N ILE A 89 10.84 -9.45 10.25
CA ILE A 89 11.82 -9.53 11.31
C ILE A 89 11.46 -8.64 12.49
N GLY A 90 11.57 -9.23 13.69
CA GLY A 90 11.31 -8.54 14.94
C GLY A 90 9.90 -8.75 15.45
N GLY A 91 9.28 -7.67 15.92
CA GLY A 91 8.02 -7.72 16.66
C GLY A 91 8.15 -8.41 18.02
N THR A 92 7.00 -8.67 18.63
CA THR A 92 6.93 -9.46 19.88
C THR A 92 7.30 -10.90 19.58
N LYS A 93 8.20 -11.47 20.38
CA LYS A 93 8.64 -12.86 20.21
C LYS A 93 7.46 -13.82 20.37
N GLY A 94 7.23 -14.63 19.33
CA GLY A 94 6.16 -15.64 19.28
C GLY A 94 4.87 -15.14 18.63
N GLU A 95 4.75 -13.84 18.39
CA GLU A 95 3.56 -13.23 17.80
C GLU A 95 3.71 -13.04 16.28
N ASP A 96 2.58 -13.01 15.58
CA ASP A 96 2.55 -12.60 14.18
C ASP A 96 3.03 -11.15 14.04
N LEU A 97 3.79 -10.88 12.99
CA LEU A 97 4.25 -9.53 12.65
C LEU A 97 3.70 -9.14 11.29
N SER A 98 3.04 -7.99 11.19
CA SER A 98 2.54 -7.49 9.92
C SER A 98 3.66 -7.25 8.89
N MET A 99 3.37 -7.48 7.60
CA MET A 99 4.27 -7.22 6.48
C MET A 99 4.38 -5.72 6.19
N PHE A 100 3.32 -4.97 6.44
CA PHE A 100 3.23 -3.52 6.33
C PHE A 100 2.19 -3.02 7.34
N SER A 101 2.24 -1.74 7.71
CA SER A 101 1.33 -1.11 8.67
C SER A 101 -0.02 -0.74 8.04
N PHE A 102 0.00 -0.28 6.80
CA PHE A 102 -1.17 -0.06 5.94
C PHE A 102 -0.74 -0.01 4.47
N ALA A 103 -1.45 -0.70 3.58
CA ALA A 103 -1.19 -0.64 2.14
C ALA A 103 -2.14 0.36 1.50
N GLY A 104 -1.59 1.45 0.97
CA GLY A 104 -2.36 2.42 0.20
C GLY A 104 -2.99 3.51 1.04
N ALA A 105 -4.18 3.92 0.59
CA ALA A 105 -4.83 5.19 0.87
C ALA A 105 -4.04 6.43 0.38
N SER A 106 -4.79 7.47 0.02
CA SER A 106 -4.28 8.84 0.07
C SER A 106 -4.81 9.45 1.36
N VAL A 107 -3.91 10.01 2.16
CA VAL A 107 -4.23 10.62 3.46
C VAL A 107 -4.14 12.13 3.30
N THR A 108 -5.17 12.82 3.76
CA THR A 108 -5.20 14.29 3.77
C THR A 108 -5.47 14.77 5.19
N ASN A 109 -5.14 16.03 5.45
CA ASN A 109 -5.57 16.76 6.63
C ASN A 109 -6.25 18.08 6.22
N LEU A 110 -6.70 18.87 7.21
CA LEU A 110 -7.32 20.18 6.97
C LEU A 110 -6.41 21.16 6.23
N LYS A 111 -5.11 21.17 6.55
CA LYS A 111 -4.14 22.07 5.93
C LYS A 111 -4.02 21.77 4.44
N ASP A 112 -3.86 20.50 4.08
CA ASP A 112 -3.74 20.07 2.67
C ASP A 112 -4.99 20.49 1.86
N LEU A 113 -6.19 20.37 2.46
CA LEU A 113 -7.43 20.82 1.83
C LEU A 113 -7.46 22.35 1.67
N GLN A 114 -7.09 23.11 2.69
CA GLN A 114 -7.05 24.58 2.58
C GLN A 114 -6.03 25.06 1.55
N GLU A 115 -4.87 24.40 1.45
CA GLU A 115 -3.86 24.67 0.44
C GLU A 115 -4.39 24.35 -0.97
N LEU A 116 -5.12 23.24 -1.15
CA LEU A 116 -5.79 22.91 -2.42
C LEU A 116 -6.76 24.01 -2.84
N TYR A 117 -7.67 24.44 -1.95
CA TYR A 117 -8.63 25.51 -2.25
C TYR A 117 -7.93 26.83 -2.57
N SER A 118 -6.93 27.22 -1.77
CA SER A 118 -6.13 28.42 -2.01
C SER A 118 -5.41 28.37 -3.36
N GLY A 119 -4.83 27.21 -3.73
CA GLY A 119 -4.17 27.02 -5.02
C GLY A 119 -5.13 27.15 -6.20
N LEU A 120 -6.39 26.77 -6.02
CA LEU A 120 -7.47 26.94 -6.99
C LEU A 120 -8.12 28.34 -6.96
N LYS A 121 -7.64 29.26 -6.11
CA LYS A 121 -8.23 30.59 -5.87
C LYS A 121 -9.70 30.51 -5.41
N LEU A 122 -10.02 29.49 -4.60
CA LEU A 122 -11.32 29.28 -3.97
C LEU A 122 -11.21 29.48 -2.46
N GLU A 123 -12.31 29.90 -1.82
CA GLU A 123 -12.39 29.92 -0.36
C GLU A 123 -12.65 28.51 0.17
N SER A 124 -11.84 28.04 1.12
CA SER A 124 -12.07 26.75 1.75
C SER A 124 -13.33 26.80 2.62
N PRO A 125 -14.27 25.85 2.45
CA PRO A 125 -15.43 25.76 3.33
C PRO A 125 -15.07 25.28 4.74
N LEU A 126 -13.84 24.81 4.95
CA LEU A 126 -13.35 24.29 6.22
C LEU A 126 -12.47 25.32 6.92
N LYS A 127 -12.84 25.69 8.15
CA LYS A 127 -12.12 26.66 8.98
C LYS A 127 -11.10 25.97 9.90
N GLN A 128 -10.02 26.70 10.21
CA GLN A 128 -9.11 26.29 11.28
C GLN A 128 -9.86 26.28 12.62
N LEU A 129 -9.56 25.29 13.46
CA LEU A 129 -10.05 25.26 14.83
C LEU A 129 -9.26 26.27 15.68
N GLU A 130 -9.86 26.77 16.75
CA GLU A 130 -9.20 27.69 17.70
C GLU A 130 -7.93 27.10 18.32
N TYR A 131 -7.88 25.77 18.41
CA TYR A 131 -6.73 25.02 18.90
C TYR A 131 -6.09 24.20 17.78
N LYS A 132 -4.75 24.24 17.73
CA LYS A 132 -3.97 23.45 16.78
C LYS A 132 -4.15 21.96 17.07
N ASN A 133 -4.91 21.30 16.21
CA ASN A 133 -5.09 19.86 16.19
C ASN A 133 -4.88 19.36 14.76
N GLU A 134 -4.37 18.14 14.61
CA GLU A 134 -4.23 17.50 13.31
C GLU A 134 -5.06 16.22 13.31
N VAL A 135 -6.07 16.18 12.43
CA VAL A 135 -6.81 14.96 12.12
C VAL A 135 -6.49 14.60 10.68
N ARG A 136 -6.03 13.37 10.49
CA ARG A 136 -5.74 12.77 9.18
C ARG A 136 -6.79 11.74 8.87
N PHE A 137 -7.24 11.71 7.62
CA PHE A 137 -8.19 10.70 7.16
C PHE A 137 -7.88 10.28 5.72
N SER A 138 -8.26 9.04 5.39
CA SER A 138 -8.19 8.53 4.02
C SER A 138 -9.30 9.17 3.20
N TRP A 139 -8.94 9.85 2.11
CA TRP A 139 -9.90 10.43 1.16
C TRP A 139 -9.93 9.68 -0.17
N LEU A 140 -8.93 8.84 -0.43
CA LEU A 140 -8.91 7.86 -1.53
C LEU A 140 -8.63 6.49 -0.93
N GLU A 141 -9.44 5.51 -1.33
CA GLU A 141 -9.31 4.11 -0.90
C GLU A 141 -8.79 3.26 -2.05
N LEU A 142 -7.95 2.27 -1.73
CA LEU A 142 -7.39 1.37 -2.74
C LEU A 142 -7.85 -0.07 -2.49
N TYR A 143 -8.09 -0.79 -3.57
CA TYR A 143 -8.59 -2.15 -3.52
C TYR A 143 -7.66 -3.10 -4.26
N GLY A 144 -7.42 -4.26 -3.64
CA GLY A 144 -6.80 -5.39 -4.30
C GLY A 144 -7.70 -6.01 -5.36
N LYS A 145 -7.13 -6.85 -6.23
CA LYS A 145 -7.91 -7.60 -7.22
C LYS A 145 -8.95 -8.45 -6.49
N ASN A 146 -10.22 -8.34 -6.90
CA ASN A 146 -11.36 -9.08 -6.33
C ASN A 146 -11.59 -8.85 -4.82
N ARG A 147 -11.09 -7.75 -4.25
CA ARG A 147 -11.30 -7.42 -2.84
C ARG A 147 -12.44 -6.41 -2.62
N THR A 148 -13.20 -6.65 -1.56
CA THR A 148 -14.30 -5.77 -1.12
C THR A 148 -13.89 -4.86 0.03
N THR A 149 -12.82 -5.20 0.76
CA THR A 149 -12.23 -4.41 1.83
C THR A 149 -11.11 -3.53 1.26
N PRO A 150 -11.04 -2.22 1.60
CA PRO A 150 -9.89 -1.40 1.24
C PRO A 150 -8.58 -1.96 1.82
N LEU A 151 -7.50 -1.86 1.06
CA LEU A 151 -6.18 -2.41 1.43
C LEU A 151 -5.63 -1.81 2.73
N GLU A 152 -5.99 -0.57 3.06
CA GLU A 152 -5.60 0.08 4.31
C GLU A 152 -6.31 -0.50 5.55
N TYR A 153 -7.37 -1.29 5.35
CA TYR A 153 -8.18 -1.91 6.41
C TYR A 153 -8.24 -3.44 6.32
N ASP A 154 -7.58 -4.05 5.34
CA ASP A 154 -7.60 -5.51 5.13
C ASP A 154 -6.51 -6.20 5.96
N ALA A 155 -6.92 -6.68 7.15
CA ALA A 155 -6.01 -7.26 8.11
C ALA A 155 -5.40 -8.62 7.71
N GLU A 156 -6.06 -9.34 6.80
CA GLU A 156 -5.62 -10.67 6.36
C GLU A 156 -4.34 -10.57 5.52
N LEU A 157 -4.15 -9.44 4.84
CA LEU A 157 -3.01 -9.16 3.98
C LEU A 157 -1.72 -8.81 4.72
N TYR A 158 -1.81 -8.62 6.03
CA TYR A 158 -0.63 -8.26 6.81
C TYR A 158 0.24 -9.46 7.16
N ARG A 159 -0.21 -10.72 7.07
CA ARG A 159 0.60 -11.83 7.61
C ARG A 159 1.67 -12.34 6.62
N PRO A 160 2.97 -12.19 6.92
CA PRO A 160 4.06 -12.74 6.12
C PRO A 160 4.16 -14.25 6.34
N LYS A 161 4.61 -14.99 5.31
CA LYS A 161 4.82 -16.44 5.41
C LYS A 161 5.92 -16.82 6.39
N HIS A 162 6.91 -15.93 6.56
CA HIS A 162 8.10 -16.17 7.37
C HIS A 162 8.28 -15.06 8.39
N ARG A 163 8.65 -15.44 9.62
CA ARG A 163 9.02 -14.52 10.70
C ARG A 163 10.35 -14.93 11.31
N LEU A 164 11.26 -13.98 11.44
CA LEU A 164 12.54 -14.09 12.13
C LEU A 164 12.52 -13.22 13.38
N ASP A 165 13.14 -13.70 14.46
CA ASP A 165 13.28 -12.92 15.69
C ASP A 165 14.43 -11.89 15.56
N TYR A 166 14.29 -10.74 16.24
CA TYR A 166 15.46 -9.93 16.53
C TYR A 166 16.32 -10.61 17.58
N THR A 167 17.59 -10.84 17.26
CA THR A 167 18.68 -11.14 18.18
C THR A 167 19.43 -9.86 18.52
N ARG A 168 20.24 -9.89 19.58
CA ARG A 168 21.10 -8.75 19.93
C ARG A 168 22.06 -8.39 18.79
N GLN A 169 22.51 -9.38 18.01
CA GLN A 169 23.41 -9.17 16.88
C GLN A 169 22.67 -8.59 15.67
N ASN A 170 21.60 -9.23 15.21
CA ASN A 170 20.90 -8.82 13.99
C ASN A 170 20.14 -7.49 14.16
N SER A 171 19.74 -7.13 15.39
CA SER A 171 19.10 -5.84 15.67
C SER A 171 20.08 -4.66 15.61
N ARG A 172 21.39 -4.94 15.61
CA ARG A 172 22.47 -3.95 15.60
C ARG A 172 23.33 -3.99 14.33
N SER A 173 23.23 -5.05 13.54
CA SER A 173 23.99 -5.21 12.30
C SER A 173 23.09 -5.68 11.15
N ARG A 174 22.94 -4.80 10.15
CA ARG A 174 22.20 -5.11 8.92
C ARG A 174 22.84 -6.26 8.15
N GLU A 175 24.16 -6.40 8.20
CA GLU A 175 24.86 -7.48 7.50
C GLU A 175 24.52 -8.84 8.12
N VAL A 176 24.53 -8.95 9.45
CA VAL A 176 24.11 -10.17 10.16
C VAL A 176 22.67 -10.49 9.83
N LEU A 177 21.80 -9.47 9.88
CA LEU A 177 20.40 -9.61 9.53
C LEU A 177 20.20 -10.16 8.11
N TRP A 178 20.86 -9.56 7.12
CA TRP A 178 20.74 -10.01 5.72
C TRP A 178 21.29 -11.41 5.51
N LYS A 179 22.36 -11.81 6.21
CA LYS A 179 22.87 -13.19 6.17
C LYS A 179 21.86 -14.19 6.72
N GLU A 180 21.20 -13.86 7.82
CA GLU A 180 20.16 -14.72 8.42
C GLU A 180 18.93 -14.84 7.51
N VAL A 181 18.48 -13.73 6.92
CA VAL A 181 17.40 -13.74 5.92
C VAL A 181 17.80 -14.58 4.71
N ALA A 182 19.03 -14.43 4.23
CA ALA A 182 19.52 -15.20 3.09
C ALA A 182 19.55 -16.72 3.38
N ALA A 183 20.04 -17.10 4.56
CA ALA A 183 20.04 -18.50 4.99
C ALA A 183 18.63 -19.09 5.17
N ALA A 184 17.66 -18.25 5.56
CA ALA A 184 16.27 -18.68 5.66
C ALA A 184 15.58 -18.83 4.29
N ALA A 185 15.88 -17.92 3.36
CA ALA A 185 15.12 -17.76 2.13
C ALA A 185 15.63 -18.55 0.91
N TRP A 186 16.90 -18.96 0.90
CA TRP A 186 17.52 -19.71 -0.20
C TRP A 186 18.17 -20.99 0.34
N LYS A 187 17.33 -22.01 0.59
CA LYS A 187 17.76 -23.37 0.97
C LYS A 187 17.86 -24.26 -0.25
#